data_AF-A0A383BY49-F1
#
_entry.id   AF-A0A383BY49-F1
#
_cell.length_a   1.000
_cell.length_b   1.000
_cell.length_c   1.000
_cell.angle_alpha   90.00
_cell.angle_beta   90.00
_cell.angle_gamma   90.00
#
_symmetry.space_group_name_H-M   'P 1'
#
loop_
_entity.id
_entity.type
_entity.pdbx_description
1 polymer ?
#
loop_
_entity_poly.entity_id
_entity_poly.type
_entity_poly.pdbx_seq_one_letter_code
_entity_poly.pdbx_strand_id
1 'polypeptide(L)'
;MSQVRANGIHIEVETLGDPEDPTILLIMGLGAQLTAWPQGFCEKLVGLGYHVVLFDNRDVGLSTWFDDAPEPNMVVAYLGSLVGR
;
A
#
# COMPACT_ATOMS: atom_id res chain seq x y z
N MET A 1 -11.39 1.61 -9.62
CA MET A 1 -10.58 1.17 -8.48
C MET A 1 -11.46 0.31 -7.58
N SER A 2 -10.85 -0.62 -6.86
CA SER A 2 -11.54 -1.72 -6.15
C SER A 2 -11.15 -1.73 -4.68
N GLN A 3 -12.03 -2.20 -3.82
CA GLN A 3 -11.73 -2.36 -2.39
C GLN A 3 -11.77 -3.82 -1.97
N VAL A 4 -10.85 -4.18 -1.08
CA VAL A 4 -10.81 -5.48 -0.41
C VAL A 4 -11.11 -5.28 1.07
N ARG A 5 -11.94 -6.16 1.65
CA ARG A 5 -12.19 -6.17 3.09
C ARG A 5 -11.26 -7.17 3.77
N ALA A 6 -10.46 -6.69 4.72
CA ALA A 6 -9.52 -7.52 5.48
C ALA A 6 -9.51 -7.06 6.94
N ASN A 7 -9.49 -7.98 7.90
CA ASN A 7 -9.38 -7.68 9.34
C ASN A 7 -10.38 -6.63 9.85
N GLY A 8 -11.58 -6.58 9.27
CA GLY A 8 -12.62 -5.62 9.64
C GLY A 8 -12.50 -4.22 9.02
N ILE A 9 -11.46 -3.95 8.22
CA ILE A 9 -11.27 -2.68 7.51
C ILE A 9 -11.36 -2.83 5.99
N HIS A 10 -11.53 -1.70 5.31
CA HIS A 10 -11.50 -1.58 3.86
C HIS A 10 -10.12 -1.10 3.41
N ILE A 11 -9.56 -1.79 2.41
CA ILE A 11 -8.29 -1.45 1.77
C ILE A 11 -8.55 -1.11 0.31
N GLU A 12 -8.15 0.09 -0.11
CA GLU A 12 -8.16 0.47 -1.52
C GLU A 12 -7.04 -0.26 -2.26
N VAL A 13 -7.37 -0.86 -3.41
CA VAL A 13 -6.42 -1.59 -4.25
C VAL A 13 -6.57 -1.21 -5.72
N GLU A 14 -5.45 -1.24 -6.41
CA GLU A 14 -5.36 -1.12 -7.87
C GLU A 14 -4.48 -2.25 -8.41
N THR A 15 -4.86 -2.82 -9.55
CA THR A 15 -4.13 -3.91 -10.20
C THR A 15 -3.78 -3.55 -11.63
N LEU A 16 -2.58 -3.92 -12.08
CA LEU A 16 -2.09 -3.71 -13.44
C LEU A 16 -1.53 -5.03 -14.01
N GLY A 17 -1.68 -5.23 -15.32
CA GLY A 17 -1.22 -6.44 -16.01
C GLY A 17 -2.27 -7.55 -16.07
N ASP A 18 -1.84 -8.75 -16.48
CA ASP A 18 -2.71 -9.93 -16.58
C ASP A 18 -2.82 -10.61 -15.20
N PRO A 19 -4.01 -10.82 -14.62
CA PRO A 19 -4.17 -11.50 -13.34
C PRO A 19 -3.69 -12.96 -13.33
N GLU A 20 -3.46 -13.59 -14.49
CA GLU A 20 -2.90 -14.93 -14.59
C GLU A 20 -1.35 -14.95 -14.51
N ASP A 21 -0.70 -13.79 -14.60
CA ASP A 21 0.75 -13.67 -14.41
C ASP A 21 1.16 -13.77 -12.92
N PRO A 22 2.43 -14.10 -12.61
CA PRO A 22 2.94 -14.06 -11.23
C PRO A 22 2.69 -12.70 -10.57
N THR A 23 2.10 -12.72 -9.36
CA THR A 23 1.71 -11.50 -8.65
C THR A 23 2.87 -10.89 -7.86
N ILE A 24 3.05 -9.57 -8.01
CA ILE A 24 3.89 -8.74 -7.15
C ILE A 24 2.98 -7.76 -6.39
N LEU A 25 3.04 -7.79 -5.05
CA LEU A 25 2.41 -6.82 -4.19
C LEU A 25 3.40 -5.73 -3.81
N LEU A 26 3.07 -4.47 -4.11
CA LEU A 26 3.90 -3.32 -3.73
C LEU A 26 3.35 -2.66 -2.46
N ILE A 27 4.16 -2.65 -1.40
CA ILE A 27 3.83 -2.06 -0.10
C ILE A 27 4.54 -0.71 0.01
N MET A 28 3.78 0.37 0.11
CA MET A 28 4.34 1.70 0.30
C MET A 28 4.90 1.91 1.71
N GLY A 29 5.86 2.84 1.80
CA GLY A 29 6.36 3.36 3.06
C GLY A 29 5.33 4.22 3.80
N LEU A 30 5.72 4.66 4.99
CA LEU A 30 4.87 5.42 5.91
C LEU A 30 4.22 6.65 5.26
N GLY A 31 2.88 6.72 5.31
CA GLY A 31 2.09 7.87 4.83
C GLY A 31 1.99 8.01 3.30
N ALA A 32 2.62 7.14 2.52
CA ALA A 32 2.58 7.21 1.06
C ALA A 32 1.41 6.40 0.49
N GLN A 33 0.65 7.02 -0.42
CA GLN A 33 -0.48 6.42 -1.12
C GLN A 33 0.00 5.51 -2.27
N LEU A 34 -0.84 4.58 -2.73
CA LEU A 34 -0.60 3.68 -3.87
C LEU A 34 -0.20 4.44 -5.15
N THR A 35 -0.66 5.68 -5.29
CA THR A 35 -0.37 6.56 -6.44
C THR A 35 1.03 7.15 -6.43
N ALA A 36 1.78 7.03 -5.32
CA ALA A 36 3.14 7.53 -5.23
C ALA A 36 4.15 6.61 -5.94
N TRP A 37 3.76 5.41 -6.39
CA TRP A 37 4.61 4.58 -7.24
C TRP A 37 4.76 5.26 -8.61
N PRO A 38 5.99 5.49 -9.10
CA PRO A 38 6.16 6.05 -10.44
C PRO A 38 5.50 5.16 -11.48
N GLN A 39 4.62 5.72 -12.30
CA GLN A 39 3.88 4.93 -13.31
C GLN A 39 4.82 4.09 -14.19
N GLY A 40 5.92 4.67 -14.67
CA GLY A 40 6.91 3.97 -15.47
C GLY A 40 7.67 2.85 -14.75
N PHE A 41 7.64 2.80 -13.42
CA PHE A 41 8.14 1.65 -12.65
C PHE A 41 7.13 0.50 -12.69
N CYS A 42 5.85 0.78 -12.44
CA CYS A 42 4.78 -0.22 -12.53
C CYS A 42 4.64 -0.79 -13.95
N GLU A 43 4.70 0.06 -14.97
CA GLU A 43 4.65 -0.35 -16.37
C GLU A 43 5.80 -1.29 -16.75
N LYS A 44 7.00 -1.07 -16.20
CA LYS A 44 8.14 -1.99 -16.43
C LYS A 44 7.92 -3.35 -15.78
N LEU A 45 7.33 -3.40 -14.59
CA LEU A 45 6.99 -4.67 -13.94
C LEU A 45 5.94 -5.43 -14.76
N VAL A 46 4.88 -4.75 -15.21
CA VAL A 46 3.88 -5.34 -16.10
C VAL A 46 4.53 -5.84 -17.40
N GLY A 47 5.41 -5.04 -18.02
CA GLY A 47 6.14 -5.43 -19.22
C GLY A 47 7.10 -6.61 -19.05
N LEU A 48 7.43 -6.98 -17.80
CA LEU A 48 8.20 -8.19 -17.46
C LEU A 48 7.30 -9.41 -17.19
N GLY A 49 5.98 -9.31 -17.36
CA GLY A 49 5.02 -10.40 -17.14
C GLY A 49 4.66 -10.59 -15.68
N TYR A 50 4.45 -9.49 -14.95
CA TYR A 50 3.96 -9.52 -13.57
C TYR A 50 2.58 -8.88 -13.47
N HIS A 51 1.70 -9.52 -12.70
CA HIS A 51 0.49 -8.91 -12.18
C HIS A 51 0.85 -8.01 -10.99
N VAL A 52 0.78 -6.69 -11.18
CA VAL A 52 1.18 -5.72 -10.16
C VAL A 52 -0.04 -5.32 -9.33
N VAL A 53 0.03 -5.52 -8.03
CA VAL A 53 -1.01 -5.09 -7.07
C VAL A 53 -0.46 -3.96 -6.21
N LEU A 54 -1.16 -2.83 -6.22
CA LEU A 54 -0.91 -1.66 -5.40
C LEU A 54 -2.02 -1.53 -4.36
N PHE A 55 -1.73 -0.98 -3.19
CA PHE A 55 -2.76 -0.70 -2.19
C PHE A 55 -2.38 0.49 -1.30
N ASP A 56 -3.41 1.11 -0.73
CA ASP A 56 -3.26 2.12 0.31
C ASP A 56 -3.16 1.45 1.68
N ASN A 57 -2.11 1.75 2.47
CA ASN A 57 -2.04 1.34 3.87
C ASN A 57 -3.24 1.91 4.68
N ARG A 58 -3.51 1.38 5.87
CA ARG A 58 -4.46 2.04 6.81
C ARG A 58 -4.03 3.48 7.05
N ASP A 59 -5.00 4.38 7.27
CA ASP A 59 -4.76 5.82 7.50
C ASP A 59 -4.05 6.52 6.33
N VAL A 60 -4.24 6.02 5.11
CA VAL A 60 -3.70 6.60 3.88
C VAL A 60 -4.73 6.48 2.77
N GLY A 61 -4.84 7.53 1.94
CA GLY A 61 -5.63 7.52 0.72
C GLY A 61 -7.09 7.15 0.93
N LEU A 62 -7.58 6.16 0.18
CA LEU A 62 -8.98 5.72 0.20
C LEU A 62 -9.21 4.46 1.05
N SER A 63 -8.17 3.95 1.72
CA SER A 63 -8.32 2.91 2.75
C SER A 63 -9.00 3.47 4.01
N THR A 64 -9.39 2.57 4.92
CA THR A 64 -9.97 2.98 6.22
C THR A 64 -9.03 3.88 7.00
N TRP A 65 -9.59 4.99 7.51
CA TRP A 65 -8.98 5.91 8.47
C TRP A 65 -9.50 5.62 9.89
N PHE A 66 -8.61 5.67 10.88
CA PHE A 66 -8.90 5.48 12.29
C PHE A 66 -8.94 6.84 13.01
N ASP A 67 -9.92 7.67 12.66
CA ASP A 67 -10.05 9.03 13.19
C ASP A 67 -10.30 9.08 14.72
N ASP A 68 -10.82 8.00 15.29
CA ASP A 68 -11.08 7.87 16.74
C ASP A 68 -9.84 7.41 17.55
N ALA A 69 -8.73 7.05 16.88
CA ALA A 69 -7.52 6.60 17.54
C ALA A 69 -6.58 7.78 17.87
N PRO A 70 -5.75 7.68 18.93
CA PRO A 70 -4.73 8.68 19.21
C PRO A 70 -3.72 8.80 18.06
N GLU A 71 -3.31 10.03 17.73
CA GLU A 71 -2.25 10.24 16.75
C GLU A 71 -0.93 9.59 17.21
N PRO A 72 -0.21 8.91 16.30
CA PRO A 72 1.07 8.29 16.63
C PRO A 72 2.16 9.36 16.87
N ASN A 73 2.96 9.16 17.91
CA ASN A 73 4.17 9.97 18.09
C ASN A 73 5.27 9.50 17.13
N MET A 74 5.50 10.29 16.08
CA MET A 74 6.42 9.94 14.99
C MET A 74 7.88 9.82 15.44
N VAL A 75 8.31 10.57 16.47
CA VAL A 75 9.66 10.45 17.04
C VAL A 75 9.83 9.07 17.68
N VAL A 76 8.85 8.65 18.46
CA VAL A 76 8.86 7.32 19.11
C VAL A 76 8.81 6.22 18.05
N ALA A 77 7.95 6.34 17.04
CA ALA A 77 7.84 5.36 15.96
C ALA A 77 9.17 5.21 15.18
N TYR A 78 9.81 6.33 14.84
CA TYR A 78 11.11 6.32 14.18
C TYR A 78 12.20 5.64 15.03
N LEU A 79 12.31 6.01 16.31
CA LEU A 79 13.27 5.39 17.22
C LEU A 79 13.02 3.88 17.40
N GLY A 80 11.75 3.45 17.43
CA GLY A 80 11.35 2.04 17.45
C GLY A 80 11.88 1.27 16.25
N SER A 81 11.75 1.84 15.04
CA SER A 81 12.19 1.20 13.80
C SER A 81 13.70 0.90 13.78
N LEU A 82 14.51 1.75 14.44
CA LEU A 82 15.97 1.55 14.53
C LEU A 82 16.34 0.34 15.39
N VAL A 83 15.48 -0.08 16.30
CA VAL A 83 15.69 -1.24 17.18
C VAL A 83 14.89 -2.48 16.74
N GLY A 84 14.32 -2.45 15.53
CA GLY A 84 13.54 -3.55 14.96
C GLY A 84 12.19 -3.78 15.65
N ARG A 85 11.60 -2.73 16.21
CA ARG A 85 10.25 -2.74 16.79
C ARG A 85 9.29 -1.85 16.01
#